data_AF-A0A965CBM6-F1
#
_entry.id   AF-A0A965CBM6-F1
#
_cell.length_a   1.000
_cell.length_b   1.000
_cell.length_c   1.000
_cell.angle_alpha   90.00
_cell.angle_beta   90.00
_cell.angle_gamma   90.00
#
_symmetry.space_group_name_H-M   'P 1'
#
loop_
_entity.id
_entity.type
_entity.pdbx_description
1 polymer ?
#
loop_
_entity_poly.entity_id
_entity_poly.type
_entity_poly.pdbx_seq_one_letter_code
_entity_poly.pdbx_strand_id
1 'polypeptide(L)'
;MSNDRDNYWDDDDEDDDAQSDFNNADTDLVKKLRKALKAEQKKAKELESTLGELSKAQRERVLKDVLTSRGVNTKVAKFVPTDLDASEEAITSWLDQNADVFGFEIQPKQEIDQDDIQNLRQMDNVARGTSSPNRAQDLEMRLANAKSEDEILALLRSQTQS
;
A
#
# COMPACT_ATOMS: atom_id res chain seq x y z
N MET A 1 -18.74 33.37 -7.82
CA MET A 1 -17.82 33.94 -8.83
C MET A 1 -16.90 32.81 -9.24
N SER A 2 -17.18 32.21 -10.40
CA SER A 2 -16.34 31.17 -10.97
C SER A 2 -15.04 31.81 -11.44
N ASN A 3 -13.92 31.35 -10.91
CA ASN A 3 -12.60 31.71 -11.42
C ASN A 3 -12.31 30.79 -12.61
N ASP A 4 -12.93 31.10 -13.75
CA ASP A 4 -12.48 30.63 -15.06
C ASP A 4 -11.15 31.35 -15.37
N ARG A 5 -10.06 30.84 -14.79
CA ARG A 5 -8.69 31.10 -15.24
C ARG A 5 -8.27 29.98 -16.18
N ASP A 6 -9.12 29.71 -17.16
CA ASP A 6 -8.76 28.83 -18.26
C ASP A 6 -7.87 29.62 -19.23
N ASN A 7 -6.64 29.13 -19.34
CA ASN A 7 -5.86 29.08 -20.58
C ASN A 7 -5.34 30.39 -21.19
N TYR A 8 -4.83 31.34 -20.40
CA TYR A 8 -3.95 32.42 -20.91
C TYR A 8 -2.53 31.94 -21.27
N TRP A 9 -2.37 30.68 -21.68
CA TRP A 9 -1.07 30.08 -22.03
C TRP A 9 -1.14 29.14 -23.23
N ASP A 10 -2.31 29.00 -23.86
CA ASP A 10 -2.55 28.05 -24.96
C ASP A 10 -2.72 28.74 -26.31
N ASP A 11 -2.53 30.07 -26.37
CA ASP A 11 -2.81 30.88 -27.57
C ASP A 11 -1.68 31.88 -27.90
N ASP A 12 -0.45 31.58 -27.46
CA ASP A 12 0.77 32.24 -27.96
C ASP A 12 1.57 31.21 -28.78
N ASP A 13 0.87 30.60 -29.75
CA ASP A 13 1.44 29.99 -30.95
C ASP A 13 1.94 31.08 -31.95
N GLU A 14 2.19 32.31 -31.48
CA GLU A 14 2.95 33.30 -32.22
C GLU A 14 4.44 33.07 -31.95
N ASP A 15 4.97 32.10 -32.68
CA ASP A 15 6.20 32.22 -33.45
C ASP A 15 7.16 33.33 -32.95
N ASP A 16 7.68 33.20 -31.73
CA ASP A 16 8.76 34.05 -31.21
C ASP A 16 10.09 33.56 -31.83
N ASP A 17 10.13 33.59 -33.16
CA ASP A 17 11.32 33.55 -33.98
C ASP A 17 11.96 34.95 -33.97
N ALA A 18 12.16 35.49 -32.75
CA ALA A 18 12.92 36.70 -32.51
C ALA A 18 14.36 36.47 -32.99
N GLN A 19 14.55 36.89 -34.23
CA GLN A 19 15.76 37.01 -35.01
C GLN A 19 16.95 37.46 -34.14
N SER A 20 17.70 36.50 -33.63
CA SER A 20 18.97 36.71 -32.95
C SER A 20 20.05 35.94 -33.70
N ASP A 21 20.60 36.61 -34.71
CA ASP A 21 21.69 36.17 -35.58
C ASP A 21 23.04 36.16 -34.83
N PHE A 22 23.17 35.26 -33.84
CA PHE A 22 24.41 35.03 -33.09
C PHE A 22 24.72 33.53 -33.08
N ASN A 23 25.73 33.11 -33.84
CA ASN A 23 26.42 31.81 -33.77
C ASN A 23 25.52 30.55 -33.70
N ASN A 24 25.07 30.11 -34.87
CA ASN A 24 24.13 29.00 -35.12
C ASN A 24 24.40 27.64 -34.43
N ALA A 25 25.62 27.33 -33.97
CA ALA A 25 25.94 26.02 -33.37
C ALA A 25 25.70 25.97 -31.84
N ASP A 26 26.10 27.02 -31.11
CA ASP A 26 25.89 27.09 -29.65
C ASP A 26 24.42 27.41 -29.30
N THR A 27 23.73 28.15 -30.17
CA THR A 27 22.31 28.46 -29.99
C THR A 27 21.41 27.24 -30.11
N ASP A 28 21.74 26.28 -30.97
CA ASP A 28 20.87 25.12 -31.20
C ASP A 28 20.90 24.13 -30.02
N LEU A 29 22.05 23.97 -29.38
CA LEU A 29 22.19 23.16 -28.16
C LEU A 29 21.46 23.81 -26.98
N VAL A 30 21.57 25.14 -26.84
CA VAL A 30 20.85 25.91 -25.82
C VAL A 30 19.34 25.93 -26.07
N LYS A 31 18.89 26.04 -27.33
CA LYS A 31 17.47 25.90 -27.70
C LYS A 31 16.92 24.52 -27.36
N LYS A 32 17.67 23.45 -27.68
CA LYS A 32 17.31 22.07 -27.29
C LYS A 32 17.27 21.88 -25.77
N LEU A 33 18.23 22.44 -25.03
CA LEU A 33 18.24 22.45 -23.57
C LEU A 33 17.03 23.19 -22.99
N ARG A 34 16.68 24.37 -23.53
CA ARG A 34 15.47 25.11 -23.10
C ARG A 34 14.21 24.32 -23.39
N LYS A 35 14.11 23.67 -24.55
CA LYS A 35 12.98 22.82 -24.93
C LYS A 35 12.87 21.61 -24.00
N ALA A 36 13.99 20.96 -23.69
CA ALA A 36 14.05 19.85 -22.74
C ALA A 36 13.67 20.30 -21.32
N LEU A 37 14.16 21.45 -20.87
CA LEU A 37 13.84 22.01 -19.55
C LEU A 37 12.34 22.34 -19.43
N LYS A 38 11.75 22.98 -20.45
CA LYS A 38 10.29 23.23 -20.49
C LYS A 38 9.49 21.93 -20.53
N ALA A 39 9.94 20.92 -21.27
CA ALA A 39 9.29 19.61 -21.32
C ALA A 39 9.35 18.90 -19.96
N GLU A 40 10.49 18.93 -19.27
CA GLU A 40 10.65 18.37 -17.93
C GLU A 40 9.84 19.13 -16.88
N GLN A 41 9.78 20.47 -16.95
CA GLN A 41 8.91 21.26 -16.09
C GLN A 41 7.42 20.94 -16.30
N LYS A 42 6.99 20.75 -17.56
CA LYS A 42 5.62 20.34 -17.87
C LYS A 42 5.30 18.96 -17.29
N LYS A 43 6.19 17.99 -17.47
CA LYS A 43 6.05 16.66 -16.85
C LYS A 43 6.02 16.73 -15.33
N ALA A 44 6.89 17.53 -14.72
CA ALA A 44 6.92 17.69 -13.27
C ALA A 44 5.57 18.24 -12.75
N LYS A 45 5.03 19.27 -13.40
CA LYS A 45 3.72 19.83 -13.05
C LYS A 45 2.58 18.82 -13.24
N GLU A 46 2.61 18.04 -14.32
CA GLU A 46 1.63 16.98 -14.57
C GLU A 46 1.73 15.84 -13.54
N LEU A 47 2.95 15.44 -13.17
CA LEU A 47 3.21 14.48 -12.11
C LEU A 47 2.72 14.99 -10.74
N GLU A 48 2.94 16.26 -10.42
CA GLU A 48 2.42 16.88 -9.19
C GLU A 48 0.88 16.88 -9.18
N SER A 49 0.25 17.20 -10.31
CA SER A 49 -1.21 17.16 -10.44
C SER A 49 -1.76 15.74 -10.25
N THR A 50 -1.19 14.76 -10.94
CA THR A 50 -1.62 13.35 -10.85
C THR A 50 -1.37 12.77 -9.46
N LEU A 51 -0.27 13.14 -8.77
CA LEU A 51 -0.02 12.75 -7.39
C LEU A 51 -1.09 13.34 -6.46
N GLY A 52 -1.43 14.62 -6.64
CA GLY A 52 -2.50 15.27 -5.89
C GLY A 52 -3.86 14.59 -6.06
N GLU A 53 -4.23 14.21 -7.28
CA GLU A 53 -5.47 13.48 -7.57
C GLU A 53 -5.44 12.06 -6.99
N LEU A 54 -4.34 11.34 -7.17
CA LEU A 54 -4.17 9.98 -6.66
C LEU A 54 -4.21 9.95 -5.12
N SER A 55 -3.56 10.91 -4.46
CA SER A 55 -3.56 11.05 -3.01
C SER A 55 -4.98 11.27 -2.46
N LYS A 56 -5.79 12.10 -3.12
CA LYS A 56 -7.20 12.29 -2.77
C LYS A 56 -8.03 11.03 -2.97
N ALA A 57 -7.86 10.37 -4.11
CA ALA A 57 -8.58 9.12 -4.42
C ALA A 57 -8.22 7.99 -3.43
N GLN A 58 -6.94 7.86 -3.10
CA GLN A 58 -6.45 6.89 -2.11
C GLN A 58 -7.03 7.20 -0.73
N ARG A 59 -6.99 8.46 -0.31
CA ARG A 59 -7.61 8.91 0.94
C ARG A 59 -9.10 8.55 0.99
N GLU A 60 -9.88 8.92 -0.02
CA GLU A 60 -11.31 8.61 -0.07
C GLU A 60 -11.60 7.11 0.01
N ARG A 61 -10.77 6.29 -0.65
CA ARG A 61 -10.86 4.83 -0.58
C ARG A 61 -10.58 4.32 0.83
N VAL A 62 -9.48 4.72 1.44
CA VAL A 62 -9.13 4.31 2.81
C VAL A 62 -10.21 4.76 3.79
N LEU A 63 -10.71 5.99 3.69
CA LEU A 63 -11.81 6.45 4.54
C LEU A 63 -13.07 5.60 4.36
N LYS A 64 -13.46 5.27 3.12
CA LYS A 64 -14.62 4.40 2.87
C LYS A 64 -14.40 3.01 3.45
N ASP A 65 -13.21 2.44 3.29
CA ASP A 65 -12.88 1.11 3.78
C ASP A 65 -12.91 1.07 5.32
N VAL A 66 -12.34 2.08 6.00
CA VAL A 66 -12.36 2.18 7.47
C VAL A 66 -13.76 2.47 8.02
N LEU A 67 -14.54 3.33 7.36
CA LEU A 67 -15.90 3.62 7.81
C LEU A 67 -16.82 2.42 7.62
N THR A 68 -16.68 1.68 6.52
CA THR A 68 -17.47 0.47 6.27
C THR A 68 -17.08 -0.68 7.21
N SER A 69 -15.79 -0.87 7.48
CA SER A 69 -15.31 -1.90 8.43
C SER A 69 -15.81 -1.66 9.86
N ARG A 70 -15.90 -0.39 10.27
CA ARG A 70 -16.41 0.01 11.59
C ARG A 70 -17.94 0.16 11.65
N GLY A 71 -18.65 0.02 10.53
CA GLY A 71 -20.10 0.22 10.47
C GLY A 71 -20.54 1.68 10.70
N VAL A 72 -19.64 2.64 10.46
CA VAL A 72 -19.87 4.07 10.69
C VAL A 72 -20.48 4.69 9.43
N ASN A 73 -21.36 5.69 9.63
CA ASN A 73 -22.02 6.38 8.53
C ASN A 73 -20.99 7.02 7.56
N THR A 74 -21.16 6.81 6.27
CA THR A 74 -20.28 7.38 5.22
C THR A 74 -20.23 8.91 5.23
N LYS A 75 -21.21 9.58 5.87
CA LYS A 75 -21.21 11.03 6.10
C LYS A 75 -20.08 11.50 7.02
N VAL A 76 -19.55 10.62 7.86
CA VAL A 76 -18.42 10.94 8.77
C VAL A 76 -17.16 11.28 7.99
N ALA A 77 -17.00 10.77 6.76
CA ALA A 77 -15.86 11.10 5.88
C ALA A 77 -15.68 12.60 5.63
N LYS A 78 -16.76 13.39 5.71
CA LYS A 78 -16.72 14.86 5.51
C LYS A 78 -16.13 15.62 6.70
N PHE A 79 -16.12 15.00 7.87
CA PHE A 79 -15.64 15.62 9.11
C PHE A 79 -14.19 15.26 9.42
N VAL A 80 -13.63 14.25 8.74
CA VAL A 80 -12.22 13.87 8.89
C VAL A 80 -11.33 14.98 8.31
N PRO A 81 -10.36 15.50 9.07
CA PRO A 81 -9.45 16.53 8.59
C PRO A 81 -8.67 16.08 7.34
N THR A 82 -8.54 16.98 6.36
CA THR A 82 -7.78 16.75 5.12
C THR A 82 -6.27 16.69 5.35
N ASP A 83 -5.78 17.22 6.47
CA ASP A 83 -4.37 17.17 6.84
C ASP A 83 -3.99 15.89 7.60
N LEU A 84 -4.99 15.08 8.01
CA LEU A 84 -4.74 13.80 8.64
C LEU A 84 -4.10 12.85 7.61
N ASP A 85 -3.14 12.05 8.03
CA ASP A 85 -2.53 11.05 7.16
C ASP A 85 -3.58 10.05 6.66
N ALA A 86 -3.46 9.60 5.42
CA ALA A 86 -4.37 8.63 4.80
C ALA A 86 -4.09 7.18 5.27
N SER A 87 -3.43 7.04 6.43
CA SER A 87 -3.19 5.76 7.09
C SER A 87 -4.45 5.29 7.81
N GLU A 88 -4.75 3.99 7.67
CA GLU A 88 -5.86 3.33 8.37
C GLU A 88 -5.78 3.54 9.88
N GLU A 89 -4.59 3.47 10.47
CA GLU A 89 -4.39 3.65 11.92
C GLU A 89 -4.69 5.09 12.38
N ALA A 90 -4.26 6.10 11.60
CA ALA A 90 -4.47 7.49 11.92
C ALA A 90 -5.95 7.87 11.85
N ILE A 91 -6.63 7.42 10.78
CA ILE A 91 -8.08 7.61 10.59
C ILE A 91 -8.85 6.88 11.68
N THR A 92 -8.43 5.67 12.03
CA THR A 92 -9.02 4.89 13.12
C THR A 92 -8.89 5.59 14.47
N SER A 93 -7.68 6.04 14.82
CA SER A 93 -7.45 6.77 16.08
C SER A 93 -8.26 8.06 16.15
N TRP A 94 -8.39 8.78 15.03
CA TRP A 94 -9.24 9.97 14.96
C TRP A 94 -10.72 9.62 15.15
N LEU A 95 -11.19 8.55 14.50
CA LEU A 95 -12.57 8.08 14.65
C LEU A 95 -12.85 7.68 16.10
N ASP A 96 -11.96 6.93 16.74
CA ASP A 96 -12.12 6.48 18.12
C ASP A 96 -12.15 7.67 19.09
N GLN A 97 -11.34 8.72 18.87
CA GLN A 97 -11.36 9.96 19.68
C GLN A 97 -12.63 10.78 19.49
N ASN A 98 -13.26 10.69 18.32
CA ASN A 98 -14.50 11.40 18.00
C ASN A 98 -15.72 10.49 18.03
N ALA A 99 -15.62 9.28 18.61
CA ALA A 99 -16.68 8.30 18.65
C ALA A 99 -17.95 8.85 19.31
N ASP A 100 -17.78 9.67 20.35
CA ASP A 100 -18.88 10.38 21.05
C ASP A 100 -19.67 11.30 20.12
N VAL A 101 -19.01 11.96 19.15
CA VAL A 101 -19.64 12.89 18.21
C VAL A 101 -20.54 12.16 17.21
N PHE A 102 -20.19 10.92 16.88
CA PHE A 102 -20.86 10.12 15.86
C PHE A 102 -21.71 8.98 16.44
N GLY A 103 -21.68 8.80 17.76
CA GLY A 103 -22.53 7.85 18.48
C GLY A 103 -22.31 6.39 18.10
N PHE A 104 -21.08 6.01 17.72
CA PHE A 104 -20.74 4.60 17.50
C PHE A 104 -19.96 4.04 18.68
N GLU A 105 -20.33 2.84 19.11
CA GLU A 105 -19.57 2.12 20.12
C GLU A 105 -18.24 1.67 19.49
N ILE A 106 -17.14 2.01 20.16
CA ILE A 106 -15.83 1.43 19.87
C ILE A 106 -15.98 -0.06 20.13
N GLN A 107 -16.18 -0.84 19.06
CA GLN A 107 -16.04 -2.28 19.15
C GLN A 107 -14.62 -2.52 19.66
N PRO A 108 -14.45 -3.11 20.87
CA PRO A 108 -13.12 -3.41 21.36
C PRO A 108 -12.44 -4.22 20.27
N LYS A 109 -11.23 -3.80 19.89
CA LYS A 109 -10.36 -4.52 18.96
C LYS A 109 -10.46 -5.99 19.35
N GLN A 110 -11.06 -6.82 18.48
CA GLN A 110 -11.22 -8.25 18.76
C GLN A 110 -9.86 -8.75 19.23
N GLU A 111 -9.78 -9.15 20.49
CA GLU A 111 -8.58 -9.78 21.01
C GLU A 111 -8.33 -10.96 20.08
N ILE A 112 -7.16 -10.98 19.45
CA ILE A 112 -6.80 -12.05 18.53
C ILE A 112 -7.03 -13.34 19.31
N ASP A 113 -7.97 -14.15 18.83
CA ASP A 113 -8.40 -15.31 19.59
C ASP A 113 -7.18 -16.22 19.76
N GLN A 114 -6.97 -16.76 20.95
CA GLN A 114 -5.75 -17.54 21.21
C GLN A 114 -5.65 -18.73 20.25
N ASP A 115 -6.80 -19.24 19.81
CA ASP A 115 -6.91 -20.31 18.82
C ASP A 115 -6.38 -19.90 17.44
N ASP A 116 -6.58 -18.64 17.01
CA ASP A 116 -6.03 -18.13 15.74
C ASP A 116 -4.50 -18.01 15.81
N ILE A 117 -3.96 -17.63 16.97
CA ILE A 117 -2.51 -17.58 17.20
C ILE A 117 -1.92 -18.99 17.15
N GLN A 118 -2.59 -19.98 17.76
CA GLN A 118 -2.15 -21.37 17.70
C GLN A 118 -2.24 -21.92 16.29
N ASN A 119 -3.32 -21.65 15.55
CA ASN A 119 -3.48 -22.08 14.16
C ASN A 119 -2.39 -21.48 13.26
N LEU A 120 -2.08 -20.19 13.42
CA LEU A 120 -1.00 -19.55 12.66
C LEU A 120 0.37 -20.18 12.98
N ARG A 121 0.62 -20.52 14.25
CA ARG A 121 1.84 -21.27 14.65
C ARG A 121 1.88 -22.67 14.07
N GLN A 122 0.74 -23.37 14.02
CA GLN A 122 0.65 -24.70 13.39
C GLN A 122 0.93 -24.61 11.89
N MET A 123 0.36 -23.61 11.20
CA MET A 123 0.63 -23.37 9.78
C MET A 123 2.11 -23.03 9.53
N ASP A 124 2.74 -22.20 10.36
CA ASP A 124 4.18 -21.90 10.28
C ASP A 124 5.03 -23.15 10.52
N ASN A 125 4.65 -24.01 11.48
CA ASN A 125 5.33 -25.28 11.74
C ASN A 125 5.21 -26.28 10.57
N VAL A 126 4.05 -26.36 9.91
CA VAL A 126 3.84 -27.21 8.73
C VAL A 126 4.64 -26.66 7.54
N ALA A 127 4.57 -25.34 7.28
CA ALA A 127 5.30 -24.69 6.20
C ALA A 127 6.83 -24.81 6.35
N ARG A 128 7.35 -24.63 7.58
CA ARG A 128 8.78 -24.88 7.88
C ARG A 128 9.14 -26.36 7.81
N GLY A 129 8.21 -27.24 8.18
CA GLY A 129 8.38 -28.69 8.13
C GLY A 129 8.54 -29.25 6.72
N THR A 130 7.87 -28.67 5.73
CA THR A 130 7.99 -29.06 4.31
C THR A 130 9.30 -28.63 3.66
N SER A 131 10.07 -27.75 4.29
CA SER A 131 11.29 -27.16 3.70
C SER A 131 12.55 -27.38 4.54
N SER A 132 12.51 -28.15 5.63
CA SER A 132 13.67 -28.39 6.50
C SER A 132 14.34 -29.75 6.21
N PRO A 133 15.50 -29.79 5.55
CA PRO A 133 16.23 -31.02 5.22
C PRO A 133 16.56 -31.87 6.46
N ASN A 134 16.71 -31.24 7.63
CA ASN A 134 17.06 -31.91 8.88
C ASN A 134 15.99 -32.89 9.37
N ARG A 135 14.70 -32.62 9.10
CA ARG A 135 13.61 -33.49 9.56
C ARG A 135 13.53 -34.79 8.77
N ALA A 136 13.79 -34.71 7.46
CA ALA A 136 13.86 -35.89 6.61
C ALA A 136 15.04 -36.79 7.01
N GLN A 137 16.20 -36.20 7.29
CA GLN A 137 17.39 -36.94 7.72
C GLN A 137 17.22 -37.58 9.10
N ASP A 138 16.60 -36.89 10.06
CA ASP A 138 16.28 -37.47 11.39
C ASP A 138 15.28 -38.64 11.29
N LEU A 139 14.28 -38.51 10.42
CA LEU A 139 13.31 -39.59 10.19
C LEU A 139 13.95 -40.80 9.50
N GLU A 140 14.84 -40.57 8.55
CA GLU A 140 15.62 -41.62 7.88
C GLU A 140 16.56 -42.33 8.86
N MET A 141 17.26 -41.59 9.74
CA MET A 141 18.08 -42.18 10.79
C MET A 141 17.27 -43.00 11.79
N ARG A 142 16.07 -42.56 12.16
CA ARG A 142 15.18 -43.29 13.08
C ARG A 142 14.59 -44.54 12.43
N LEU A 143 14.18 -44.46 11.17
CA LEU A 143 13.72 -45.61 10.39
C LEU A 143 14.85 -46.64 10.21
N ALA A 144 16.08 -46.18 9.95
CA ALA A 144 17.24 -47.06 9.81
C ALA A 144 17.64 -47.75 11.13
N ASN A 145 17.31 -47.15 12.28
CA ASN A 145 17.61 -47.69 13.61
C ASN A 145 16.44 -48.43 14.27
N ALA A 146 15.24 -48.42 13.67
CA ALA A 146 14.08 -49.11 14.21
C ALA A 146 14.29 -50.63 14.17
N LYS A 147 14.06 -51.30 15.30
CA LYS A 147 14.34 -52.75 15.45
C LYS A 147 13.11 -53.62 15.36
N SER A 148 11.92 -53.02 15.35
CA SER A 148 10.66 -53.75 15.24
C SER A 148 9.69 -53.06 14.29
N GLU A 149 8.85 -53.88 13.68
CA GLU A 149 7.78 -53.43 12.79
C GLU A 149 6.77 -52.54 13.53
N ASP A 150 6.55 -52.80 14.82
CA ASP A 150 5.72 -51.96 15.69
C ASP A 150 6.29 -50.54 15.88
N GLU A 151 7.62 -50.41 15.97
CA GLU A 151 8.31 -49.13 16.09
C GLU A 151 8.22 -48.32 14.78
N ILE A 152 8.33 -48.99 13.64
CA ILE A 152 8.12 -48.38 12.31
C ILE A 152 6.67 -47.90 12.17
N LEU A 153 5.69 -48.72 12.57
CA LEU A 153 4.27 -48.36 12.53
C LEU A 153 3.92 -47.23 13.51
N ALA A 154 4.62 -47.12 14.64
CA ALA A 154 4.46 -46.00 15.57
C ALA A 154 5.01 -44.69 14.98
N LEU A 155 6.19 -44.72 14.33
CA LEU A 155 6.77 -43.57 13.63
C LEU A 155 5.87 -43.08 12.49
N LEU A 156 5.32 -44.00 11.69
CA LEU A 156 4.39 -43.67 10.61
C LEU A 156 3.10 -43.03 11.12
N ARG A 157 2.55 -43.53 12.23
CA ARG A 157 1.34 -42.96 12.87
C ARG A 157 1.59 -41.57 13.46
N SER A 158 2.79 -41.33 14.00
CA SER A 158 3.14 -40.00 14.51
C SER A 158 3.22 -38.93 13.41
N GLN A 159 3.45 -39.35 12.15
CA GLN A 159 3.50 -38.47 10.99
C GLN A 159 2.11 -38.11 10.46
N THR A 160 1.10 -38.98 10.63
CA THR A 160 -0.27 -38.76 10.13
C THR A 160 -1.20 -38.08 11.14
N GLN A 161 -0.75 -37.87 12.38
CA GLN A 161 -1.49 -37.20 13.46
C GLN A 161 -1.04 -35.74 13.71
N SER A 162 -0.14 -35.21 12.89
CA SER A 162 0.17 -33.78 12.81
C SER A 162 -0.47 -33.17 11.56
#